data_AF-A0A4V3WNZ2-F1
#
_entry.id   AF-A0A4V3WNZ2-F1
#
_cell.length_a   1.000
_cell.length_b   1.000
_cell.length_c   1.000
_cell.angle_alpha   90.00
_cell.angle_beta   90.00
_cell.angle_gamma   90.00
#
_symmetry.space_group_name_H-M   'P 1'
#
loop_
_entity.id
_entity.type
_entity.pdbx_description
1 polymer ?
#
loop_
_entity_poly.entity_id
_entity_poly.type
_entity_poly.pdbx_seq_one_letter_code
_entity_poly.pdbx_strand_id
1 'polypeptide(L)'
;MAAGLINTSDVELHLNEEIASISYLGDYYELNSTNGNSYTCDISVVATPLDEAYFGLHCASTIPELVGTVENSDIPFLTISVLKQHSKNDLSYRMSSRETVADALLDRIFSVRTKTITINWGAYPHYKAPERFAPFILDGRHLYYVNSFENAASSMETSAVAAENVAQLILSRSSSQVKSSSSNLKSSSPDADNLHSYL
;
A
#
# COMPACT_ATOMS: atom_id res chain seq x y z
N MET A 1 -1.16 -1.29 11.00
CA MET A 1 -2.19 -1.31 9.94
C MET A 1 -3.10 -2.53 10.06
N ALA A 2 -2.59 -3.76 9.91
CA ALA A 2 -3.41 -4.99 9.88
C ALA A 2 -4.54 -5.09 10.94
N ALA A 3 -4.27 -4.93 12.24
CA ALA A 3 -5.31 -5.06 13.27
C ALA A 3 -6.45 -4.02 13.17
N GLY A 4 -6.17 -2.82 12.66
CA GLY A 4 -7.20 -1.81 12.40
C GLY A 4 -8.03 -2.16 11.17
N LEU A 5 -7.38 -2.69 10.11
CA LEU A 5 -8.07 -3.27 8.96
C LEU A 5 -8.96 -4.43 9.40
N ILE A 6 -8.48 -5.39 10.18
CA ILE A 6 -9.27 -6.52 10.70
C ILE A 6 -10.49 -6.03 11.51
N ASN A 7 -10.35 -5.00 12.36
CA ASN A 7 -11.48 -4.44 13.11
C ASN A 7 -12.48 -3.63 12.27
N THR A 8 -12.16 -3.28 11.02
CA THR A 8 -13.01 -2.45 10.12
C THR A 8 -13.44 -3.15 8.84
N SER A 9 -12.81 -4.28 8.51
CA SER A 9 -13.28 -5.24 7.53
C SER A 9 -14.15 -6.27 8.22
N ASP A 10 -15.28 -6.62 7.61
CA ASP A 10 -16.20 -7.65 8.11
C ASP A 10 -15.61 -9.05 7.84
N VAL A 11 -14.50 -9.35 8.52
CA VAL A 11 -13.57 -10.45 8.25
C VAL A 11 -13.32 -11.25 9.52
N GLU A 12 -13.67 -12.53 9.47
CA GLU A 12 -13.47 -13.45 10.58
C GLU A 12 -12.05 -14.04 10.52
N LEU A 13 -11.28 -13.89 11.61
CA LEU A 13 -9.84 -14.20 11.62
C LEU A 13 -9.54 -15.44 12.48
N HIS A 14 -9.32 -16.56 11.80
CA HIS A 14 -9.06 -17.86 12.40
C HIS A 14 -7.56 -18.05 12.69
N LEU A 15 -7.12 -17.64 13.88
CA LEU A 15 -5.73 -17.76 14.33
C LEU A 15 -5.47 -19.11 15.03
N ASN A 16 -4.26 -19.66 14.83
CA ASN A 16 -3.87 -21.00 15.29
C ASN A 16 -4.75 -22.14 14.72
N GLU A 17 -5.34 -21.91 13.56
CA GLU A 17 -6.17 -22.85 12.83
C GLU A 17 -5.53 -23.11 11.47
N GLU A 18 -4.99 -24.32 11.28
CA GLU A 18 -4.38 -24.74 10.02
C GLU A 18 -5.46 -25.35 9.11
N ILE A 19 -5.57 -24.86 7.88
CA ILE A 19 -6.49 -25.43 6.90
C ILE A 19 -5.86 -26.72 6.37
N ALA A 20 -6.46 -27.87 6.72
CA ALA A 20 -6.02 -29.19 6.29
C ALA A 20 -6.30 -29.45 4.80
N SER A 21 -7.41 -28.93 4.28
CA SER A 21 -7.80 -29.10 2.88
C SER A 21 -8.78 -28.02 2.39
N ILE A 22 -8.79 -27.82 1.08
CA ILE A 22 -9.69 -26.90 0.37
C ILE A 22 -10.28 -27.67 -0.82
N SER A 23 -11.60 -27.67 -0.95
CA SER A 23 -12.37 -28.48 -1.91
C SER A 23 -13.35 -27.60 -2.69
N TYR A 24 -13.56 -27.83 -3.98
CA TYR A 24 -14.58 -27.11 -4.77
C TYR A 24 -15.79 -28.02 -5.00
N LEU A 25 -17.00 -27.54 -4.63
CA LEU A 25 -18.23 -28.34 -4.66
C LEU A 25 -19.19 -27.97 -5.80
N GLY A 26 -18.73 -27.19 -6.78
CA GLY A 26 -19.48 -26.86 -8.00
C GLY A 26 -19.90 -25.41 -8.09
N ASP A 27 -20.39 -24.86 -6.98
CA ASP A 27 -20.83 -23.45 -6.86
C ASP A 27 -19.94 -22.62 -5.90
N TYR A 28 -19.26 -23.26 -4.94
CA TYR A 28 -18.41 -22.62 -3.92
C TYR A 28 -17.25 -23.55 -3.48
N TYR A 29 -16.29 -23.00 -2.74
CA TYR A 29 -15.22 -23.72 -2.07
C TYR A 29 -15.57 -24.03 -0.61
N GLU A 30 -15.13 -25.18 -0.13
CA GLU A 30 -15.21 -25.64 1.26
C GLU A 30 -13.79 -25.85 1.81
N LEU A 31 -13.46 -25.18 2.91
CA LEU A 31 -12.17 -25.24 3.59
C LEU A 31 -12.34 -26.03 4.90
N ASN A 32 -11.68 -27.17 5.01
CA ASN A 32 -11.69 -28.01 6.20
C ASN A 32 -10.40 -27.80 7.01
N SER A 33 -10.57 -27.48 8.28
CA SER A 33 -9.52 -27.23 9.27
C SER A 33 -8.97 -28.52 9.88
N THR A 34 -7.69 -28.53 10.27
CA THR A 34 -7.08 -29.61 11.08
C THR A 34 -7.79 -29.82 12.42
N ASN A 35 -8.48 -28.79 12.92
CA ASN A 35 -9.27 -28.83 14.14
C ASN A 35 -10.70 -29.40 13.92
N GLY A 36 -11.08 -29.70 12.68
CA GLY A 36 -12.36 -30.34 12.31
C GLY A 36 -13.49 -29.38 11.91
N ASN A 37 -13.23 -28.08 11.82
CA ASN A 37 -14.20 -27.09 11.34
C ASN A 37 -14.27 -27.08 9.80
N SER A 38 -15.43 -26.72 9.24
CA SER A 38 -15.64 -26.52 7.79
C SER A 38 -16.19 -25.11 7.53
N TYR A 39 -15.63 -24.43 6.53
CA TYR A 39 -15.99 -23.06 6.12
C TYR A 39 -16.27 -23.01 4.62
N THR A 40 -17.32 -22.32 4.19
CA THR A 40 -17.67 -22.20 2.76
C THR A 40 -17.49 -20.78 2.25
N CYS A 41 -16.81 -20.60 1.12
CA CYS A 41 -16.66 -19.30 0.45
C CYS A 41 -16.57 -19.43 -1.07
N ASP A 42 -16.91 -18.37 -1.80
CA ASP A 42 -16.90 -18.39 -3.27
C ASP A 42 -15.47 -18.31 -3.87
N ILE A 43 -14.50 -17.80 -3.09
CA ILE A 43 -13.12 -17.51 -3.54
C ILE A 43 -12.12 -17.73 -2.39
N SER A 44 -10.98 -18.38 -2.66
CA SER A 44 -9.91 -18.66 -1.69
C SER A 44 -8.51 -18.26 -2.22
N VAL A 45 -7.57 -17.86 -1.34
CA VAL A 45 -6.19 -17.41 -1.70
C VAL A 45 -5.15 -17.94 -0.68
N VAL A 46 -3.95 -18.37 -1.12
CA VAL A 46 -2.91 -19.10 -0.33
C VAL A 46 -1.48 -18.65 -0.73
N ALA A 47 -0.44 -18.86 0.13
CA ALA A 47 0.94 -18.31 0.00
C ALA A 47 2.12 -19.25 0.48
N THR A 48 3.05 -19.76 -0.40
CA THR A 48 4.21 -20.72 -0.18
C THR A 48 5.42 -20.63 -1.23
N PRO A 49 6.70 -21.14 -1.04
CA PRO A 49 7.81 -20.42 -0.35
C PRO A 49 9.34 -20.55 -0.82
N LEU A 50 10.33 -20.20 0.05
CA LEU A 50 11.81 -19.89 -0.17
C LEU A 50 12.92 -20.98 0.11
N ASP A 51 14.10 -20.68 0.71
CA ASP A 51 15.15 -21.64 1.22
C ASP A 51 15.37 -21.52 2.76
N GLU A 52 15.52 -22.64 3.49
CA GLU A 52 15.39 -22.78 4.96
C GLU A 52 16.70 -22.71 5.76
N ALA A 53 17.79 -23.28 5.23
CA ALA A 53 19.01 -23.54 6.00
C ALA A 53 19.69 -22.26 6.50
N TYR A 54 19.49 -21.16 5.78
CA TYR A 54 19.94 -19.82 6.15
C TYR A 54 19.30 -19.29 7.44
N PHE A 55 18.09 -19.74 7.77
CA PHE A 55 17.30 -19.29 8.94
C PHE A 55 17.47 -20.18 10.18
N GLY A 56 18.37 -21.18 10.14
CA GLY A 56 18.58 -22.11 11.26
C GLY A 56 17.44 -23.12 11.45
N LEU A 57 16.58 -23.28 10.45
CA LEU A 57 15.53 -24.29 10.43
C LEU A 57 16.13 -25.62 9.96
N HIS A 58 16.15 -26.63 10.82
CA HIS A 58 16.76 -27.94 10.53
C HIS A 58 15.77 -29.02 10.09
N CYS A 59 14.46 -28.74 10.15
CA CYS A 59 13.43 -29.56 9.52
C CYS A 59 12.10 -28.79 9.50
N ALA A 60 11.77 -28.15 8.38
CA ALA A 60 10.38 -27.91 8.00
C ALA A 60 10.13 -28.52 6.62
N SER A 61 8.88 -28.88 6.32
CA SER A 61 8.50 -29.45 5.02
C SER A 61 8.14 -28.39 3.97
N THR A 62 8.21 -27.12 4.37
CA THR A 62 7.72 -25.96 3.64
C THR A 62 8.35 -24.70 4.26
N ILE A 63 9.07 -23.96 3.43
CA ILE A 63 9.75 -22.72 3.78
C ILE A 63 8.72 -21.56 4.02
N PRO A 64 9.07 -20.31 4.42
CA PRO A 64 8.12 -19.17 4.42
C PRO A 64 8.09 -18.36 3.10
N GLU A 65 6.91 -17.93 2.60
CA GLU A 65 6.78 -17.25 1.29
C GLU A 65 7.29 -15.80 1.25
N LEU A 66 7.21 -15.15 2.39
CA LEU A 66 7.79 -13.86 2.68
C LEU A 66 8.57 -14.00 3.99
N VAL A 67 9.85 -13.70 3.96
CA VAL A 67 10.63 -13.41 5.16
C VAL A 67 10.84 -11.91 5.23
N GLY A 68 10.31 -11.29 6.29
CA GLY A 68 10.59 -9.91 6.66
C GLY A 68 11.52 -9.86 7.86
N THR A 69 12.41 -8.87 7.90
CA THR A 69 13.33 -8.63 9.02
C THR A 69 12.96 -7.32 9.72
N VAL A 70 13.55 -7.09 10.90
CA VAL A 70 13.52 -5.77 11.53
C VAL A 70 14.50 -4.85 10.80
N GLU A 71 14.18 -3.57 10.67
CA GLU A 71 15.10 -2.59 10.07
C GLU A 71 16.29 -2.33 11.01
N ASN A 72 17.39 -3.06 10.78
CA ASN A 72 18.64 -2.98 11.51
C ASN A 72 19.80 -3.06 10.48
N SER A 73 20.81 -2.20 10.62
CA SER A 73 22.02 -2.19 9.79
C SER A 73 22.81 -3.50 9.83
N ASP A 74 22.71 -4.26 10.92
CA ASP A 74 23.38 -5.56 11.07
C ASP A 74 22.71 -6.68 10.25
N ILE A 75 21.52 -6.42 9.70
CA ILE A 75 20.75 -7.38 8.90
C ILE A 75 20.85 -7.01 7.41
N PRO A 76 21.36 -7.90 6.55
CA PRO A 76 21.77 -7.53 5.18
C PRO A 76 20.61 -7.35 4.19
N PHE A 77 19.38 -7.71 4.56
CA PHE A 77 18.19 -7.50 3.75
C PHE A 77 16.98 -7.17 4.65
N LEU A 78 16.01 -6.45 4.08
CA LEU A 78 14.74 -6.10 4.71
C LEU A 78 13.68 -7.18 4.46
N THR A 79 13.56 -7.64 3.22
CA THR A 79 12.61 -8.67 2.82
C THR A 79 13.18 -9.61 1.77
N ILE A 80 12.76 -10.86 1.79
CA ILE A 80 12.85 -11.78 0.66
C ILE A 80 11.50 -12.44 0.48
N SER A 81 10.97 -12.49 -0.74
CA SER A 81 9.75 -13.23 -1.05
C SER A 81 9.90 -14.07 -2.33
N VAL A 82 9.06 -15.09 -2.47
CA VAL A 82 8.77 -15.66 -3.79
C VAL A 82 8.19 -14.55 -4.66
N LEU A 83 8.72 -14.39 -5.87
CA LEU A 83 8.13 -13.55 -6.91
C LEU A 83 7.32 -14.40 -7.88
N LYS A 84 7.83 -15.58 -8.23
CA LYS A 84 7.16 -16.54 -9.12
C LYS A 84 7.84 -17.91 -9.03
N GLN A 85 7.04 -18.98 -8.93
CA GLN A 85 7.48 -20.34 -9.23
C GLN A 85 7.29 -20.62 -10.72
N HIS A 86 8.34 -21.10 -11.40
CA HIS A 86 8.28 -21.54 -12.81
C HIS A 86 8.22 -23.06 -12.91
N SER A 87 8.83 -23.78 -11.97
CA SER A 87 8.71 -25.22 -11.80
C SER A 87 8.94 -25.63 -10.34
N LYS A 88 8.80 -26.92 -10.00
CA LYS A 88 9.00 -27.43 -8.63
C LYS A 88 10.32 -26.98 -7.98
N ASN A 89 11.38 -26.79 -8.77
CA ASN A 89 12.71 -26.43 -8.29
C ASN A 89 13.30 -25.18 -8.99
N ASP A 90 12.46 -24.37 -9.62
CA ASP A 90 12.83 -23.11 -10.27
C ASP A 90 11.91 -21.99 -9.77
N LEU A 91 12.46 -21.15 -8.90
CA LEU A 91 11.77 -20.02 -8.28
C LEU A 91 12.55 -18.73 -8.54
N SER A 92 11.83 -17.70 -8.95
CA SER A 92 12.32 -16.33 -8.92
C SER A 92 11.96 -15.70 -7.59
N TYR A 93 12.95 -15.08 -6.94
CA TYR A 93 12.79 -14.39 -5.67
C TYR A 93 12.94 -12.89 -5.85
N ARG A 94 12.23 -12.12 -5.02
CA ARG A 94 12.44 -10.69 -4.86
C ARG A 94 13.09 -10.45 -3.50
N MET A 95 14.29 -9.90 -3.49
CA MET A 95 14.99 -9.46 -2.29
C MET A 95 15.01 -7.92 -2.27
N SER A 96 14.77 -7.33 -1.10
CA SER A 96 14.89 -5.89 -0.87
C SER A 96 15.90 -5.64 0.26
N SER A 97 16.83 -4.71 0.06
CA SER A 97 17.90 -4.38 1.00
C SER A 97 18.18 -2.87 0.97
N ARG A 98 18.78 -2.34 2.04
CA ARG A 98 19.24 -0.93 2.09
C ARG A 98 20.49 -0.69 1.25
N GLU A 99 21.35 -1.70 1.15
CA GLU A 99 22.61 -1.67 0.40
C GLU A 99 22.71 -2.84 -0.59
N THR A 100 23.70 -2.81 -1.49
CA THR A 100 23.95 -3.90 -2.43
C THR A 100 24.41 -5.17 -1.70
N VAL A 101 23.61 -6.23 -1.75
CA VAL A 101 23.94 -7.52 -1.13
C VAL A 101 25.10 -8.18 -1.88
N ALA A 102 26.15 -8.55 -1.16
CA ALA A 102 27.33 -9.20 -1.73
C ALA A 102 27.01 -10.60 -2.27
N ASP A 103 27.59 -10.98 -3.42
CA ASP A 103 27.37 -12.29 -4.04
C ASP A 103 27.69 -13.45 -3.09
N ALA A 104 28.75 -13.38 -2.29
CA ALA A 104 29.10 -14.41 -1.31
C ALA A 104 28.04 -14.61 -0.20
N LEU A 105 27.17 -13.63 0.04
CA LEU A 105 26.00 -13.78 0.91
C LEU A 105 24.80 -14.33 0.12
N LEU A 106 24.59 -13.88 -1.11
CA LEU A 106 23.58 -14.46 -2.00
C LEU A 106 23.85 -15.96 -2.26
N ASP A 107 25.12 -16.38 -2.34
CA ASP A 107 25.57 -17.77 -2.49
C ASP A 107 25.28 -18.62 -1.24
N ARG A 108 25.11 -17.98 -0.08
CA ARG A 108 24.72 -18.62 1.19
C ARG A 108 23.22 -18.62 1.42
N ILE A 109 22.48 -17.69 0.81
CA ILE A 109 21.01 -17.60 0.88
C ILE A 109 20.36 -18.50 -0.17
N PHE A 110 20.95 -18.60 -1.36
CA PHE A 110 20.40 -19.34 -2.49
C PHE A 110 21.35 -20.45 -2.93
N SER A 111 20.96 -21.69 -2.65
CA SER A 111 21.71 -22.91 -3.01
C SER A 111 22.08 -23.02 -4.50
N VAL A 112 21.28 -22.42 -5.40
CA VAL A 112 21.59 -22.26 -6.84
C VAL A 112 21.07 -20.90 -7.33
N ARG A 113 21.87 -20.14 -8.09
CA ARG A 113 21.42 -18.93 -8.82
C ARG A 113 21.69 -19.05 -10.32
N THR A 114 20.63 -18.99 -11.12
CA THR A 114 20.73 -18.91 -12.59
C THR A 114 20.92 -17.47 -13.08
N LYS A 115 20.31 -16.49 -12.40
CA LYS A 115 20.35 -15.07 -12.77
C LYS A 115 20.06 -14.17 -11.57
N THR A 116 20.90 -13.17 -11.35
CA THR A 116 20.62 -12.04 -10.43
C THR A 116 20.29 -10.80 -11.26
N ILE A 117 19.29 -10.01 -10.85
CA ILE A 117 19.00 -8.68 -11.40
C ILE A 117 18.88 -7.72 -10.23
N THR A 118 19.78 -6.74 -10.17
CA THR A 118 19.77 -5.71 -9.13
C THR A 118 19.27 -4.40 -9.72
N ILE A 119 18.29 -3.77 -9.08
CA ILE A 119 17.77 -2.47 -9.45
C ILE A 119 17.99 -1.55 -8.25
N ASN A 120 18.77 -0.48 -8.43
CA ASN A 120 18.85 0.58 -7.43
C ASN A 120 17.55 1.39 -7.50
N TRP A 121 16.72 1.26 -6.47
CA TRP A 121 15.40 1.86 -6.42
C TRP A 121 15.24 2.69 -5.14
N GLY A 122 14.98 3.99 -5.29
CA GLY A 122 14.84 4.94 -4.18
C GLY A 122 13.52 4.83 -3.42
N ALA A 123 13.19 3.65 -2.89
CA ALA A 123 12.04 3.44 -2.01
C ALA A 123 12.39 3.64 -0.53
N TYR A 124 11.34 3.72 0.29
CA TYR A 124 11.41 3.74 1.75
C TYR A 124 12.29 4.90 2.28
N PRO A 125 11.91 6.16 2.01
CA PRO A 125 12.64 7.33 2.50
C PRO A 125 12.81 7.29 4.03
N HIS A 126 13.97 7.74 4.52
CA HIS A 126 14.20 7.89 5.94
C HIS A 126 13.64 9.23 6.43
N TYR A 127 12.62 9.17 7.28
CA TYR A 127 12.05 10.34 7.94
C TYR A 127 12.87 10.75 9.16
N LYS A 128 12.91 12.06 9.43
CA LYS A 128 13.61 12.64 10.58
C LYS A 128 12.94 13.94 11.00
N ALA A 129 12.28 13.89 12.15
CA ALA A 129 11.52 15.02 12.67
C ALA A 129 12.42 16.24 12.98
N PRO A 130 11.92 17.48 12.78
CA PRO A 130 10.60 17.82 12.23
C PRO A 130 10.58 17.83 10.69
N GLU A 131 9.68 17.04 10.11
CA GLU A 131 9.40 17.01 8.67
C GLU A 131 8.76 18.33 8.22
N ARG A 132 9.07 18.76 6.98
CA ARG A 132 8.43 19.92 6.33
C ARG A 132 7.54 19.43 5.20
N PHE A 133 6.23 19.63 5.32
CA PHE A 133 5.27 19.28 4.28
C PHE A 133 5.23 20.31 3.16
N ALA A 134 5.12 19.84 1.93
CA ALA A 134 4.85 20.72 0.79
C ALA A 134 3.38 21.17 0.82
N PRO A 135 3.06 22.40 0.39
CA PRO A 135 1.67 22.83 0.32
C PRO A 135 0.93 22.08 -0.81
N PHE A 136 -0.34 21.75 -0.57
CA PHE A 136 -1.21 21.13 -1.59
C PHE A 136 -1.45 22.02 -2.82
N ILE A 137 -1.22 23.33 -2.70
CA ILE A 137 -1.39 24.33 -3.76
C ILE A 137 -0.08 25.11 -3.83
N LEU A 138 0.62 25.03 -4.96
CA LEU A 138 1.96 25.58 -5.14
C LEU A 138 1.95 27.06 -5.55
N ASP A 139 0.94 27.50 -6.30
CA ASP A 139 0.85 28.84 -6.92
C ASP A 139 -0.22 29.75 -6.29
N GLY A 140 -0.89 29.26 -5.24
CA GLY A 140 -2.07 29.91 -4.64
C GLY A 140 -3.34 29.89 -5.50
N ARG A 141 -3.31 29.31 -6.71
CA ARG A 141 -4.42 29.31 -7.69
C ARG A 141 -4.86 27.88 -8.00
N HIS A 142 -4.28 27.25 -9.02
CA HIS A 142 -4.75 25.99 -9.60
C HIS A 142 -3.62 24.99 -9.90
N LEU A 143 -2.40 25.25 -9.46
CA LEU A 143 -1.31 24.27 -9.49
C LEU A 143 -1.31 23.48 -8.17
N TYR A 144 -1.77 22.23 -8.22
CA TYR A 144 -1.89 21.36 -7.05
C TYR A 144 -0.75 20.34 -6.98
N TYR A 145 -0.27 20.05 -5.77
CA TYR A 145 0.70 18.98 -5.51
C TYR A 145 0.03 17.89 -4.67
N VAL A 146 -0.20 16.74 -5.31
CA VAL A 146 -0.88 15.59 -4.71
C VAL A 146 -0.02 14.91 -3.64
N ASN A 147 1.30 14.83 -3.85
CA ASN A 147 2.21 14.14 -2.94
C ASN A 147 2.68 14.99 -1.73
N SER A 148 1.88 15.98 -1.29
CA SER A 148 2.21 16.84 -0.13
C SER A 148 2.54 16.07 1.15
N PHE A 149 1.94 14.88 1.33
CA PHE A 149 2.18 13.95 2.44
C PHE A 149 3.38 13.00 2.25
N GLU A 150 4.06 12.97 1.10
CA GLU A 150 5.19 12.07 0.84
C GLU A 150 6.33 12.25 1.85
N ASN A 151 6.49 13.48 2.37
CA ASN A 151 7.42 13.83 3.45
C ASN A 151 7.00 13.35 4.85
N ALA A 152 5.77 12.85 5.06
CA ALA A 152 5.33 12.18 6.30
C ALA A 152 5.29 10.66 6.13
N ALA A 153 4.75 10.21 5.00
CA ALA A 153 4.51 8.81 4.69
C ALA A 153 4.36 8.63 3.17
N SER A 154 5.32 7.92 2.59
CA SER A 154 5.42 7.58 1.17
C SER A 154 4.75 6.22 0.92
N SER A 155 3.45 6.15 1.16
CA SER A 155 2.63 4.97 0.90
C SER A 155 1.63 5.23 -0.23
N MET A 156 1.11 4.16 -0.83
CA MET A 156 0.13 4.28 -1.91
C MET A 156 -1.21 4.82 -1.38
N GLU A 157 -1.55 4.41 -0.16
CA GLU A 157 -2.72 4.83 0.61
C GLU A 157 -2.69 6.33 0.90
N THR A 158 -1.55 6.87 1.36
CA THR A 158 -1.42 8.32 1.61
C THR A 158 -1.47 9.14 0.32
N SER A 159 -0.95 8.60 -0.79
CA SER A 159 -1.04 9.23 -2.11
C SER A 159 -2.48 9.25 -2.63
N ALA A 160 -3.24 8.16 -2.44
CA ALA A 160 -4.65 8.07 -2.82
C ALA A 160 -5.53 9.05 -2.01
N VAL A 161 -5.38 9.08 -0.68
CA VAL A 161 -6.09 10.02 0.20
C VAL A 161 -5.74 11.47 -0.15
N ALA A 162 -4.48 11.77 -0.48
CA ALA A 162 -4.09 13.10 -0.88
C ALA A 162 -4.69 13.51 -2.24
N ALA A 163 -4.79 12.57 -3.19
CA ALA A 163 -5.42 12.80 -4.49
C ALA A 163 -6.94 13.09 -4.36
N GLU A 164 -7.65 12.34 -3.52
CA GLU A 164 -9.06 12.58 -3.23
C GLU A 164 -9.27 13.98 -2.65
N ASN A 165 -8.46 14.36 -1.65
CA ASN A 165 -8.51 15.70 -1.06
C ASN A 165 -8.23 16.82 -2.08
N VAL A 166 -7.27 16.63 -2.99
CA VAL A 166 -7.02 17.58 -4.09
C VAL A 166 -8.22 17.67 -5.05
N ALA A 167 -8.87 16.55 -5.39
CA ALA A 167 -10.07 16.56 -6.22
C ALA A 167 -11.24 17.31 -5.55
N GLN A 168 -11.48 17.09 -4.26
CA GLN A 168 -12.47 17.84 -3.47
C GLN A 168 -12.16 19.36 -3.43
N LEU A 169 -10.88 19.72 -3.25
CA LEU A 169 -10.43 21.12 -3.29
C LEU A 169 -10.69 21.77 -4.66
N ILE A 170 -10.45 21.07 -5.77
CA ILE A 170 -10.75 21.55 -7.13
C ILE A 170 -12.26 21.78 -7.31
N LEU A 171 -13.09 20.81 -6.92
CA LEU A 171 -14.56 20.89 -7.02
C LEU A 171 -15.12 22.06 -6.20
N SER A 172 -14.62 22.26 -4.98
CA SER A 172 -15.07 23.36 -4.09
C SER A 172 -14.77 24.75 -4.67
N ARG A 173 -13.62 24.91 -5.33
CA ARG A 173 -13.19 26.16 -5.97
C ARG A 173 -13.94 26.46 -7.26
N SER A 174 -14.13 25.44 -8.09
CA SER A 174 -14.91 25.55 -9.34
C SER A 174 -16.38 25.90 -9.04
N SER A 175 -16.98 25.24 -8.05
CA SER A 175 -18.35 25.51 -7.60
C SER A 175 -18.52 26.92 -7.03
N SER A 176 -17.50 27.44 -6.34
CA SER A 176 -17.48 28.82 -5.84
C SER A 176 -17.43 29.84 -6.98
N GLN A 177 -16.63 29.58 -8.03
CA GLN A 177 -16.60 30.44 -9.22
C GLN A 177 -17.96 30.53 -9.91
N VAL A 178 -18.62 29.38 -10.17
CA VAL A 178 -19.94 29.32 -10.82
C VAL A 178 -21.01 30.13 -10.06
N LYS A 179 -20.99 30.10 -8.73
CA LYS A 179 -21.91 30.93 -7.91
C LYS A 179 -21.63 32.43 -8.04
N SER A 180 -20.36 32.84 -8.15
CA SER A 180 -19.99 34.27 -8.31
C SER A 180 -20.23 34.83 -9.72
N SER A 181 -20.18 33.99 -10.76
CA SER A 181 -20.53 34.42 -12.13
C SER A 181 -22.05 34.49 -12.34
N SER A 182 -22.83 33.67 -11.62
CA SER A 182 -24.29 33.68 -11.66
C SER A 182 -24.93 34.94 -11.06
N SER A 183 -24.28 35.65 -10.14
CA SER A 183 -24.85 36.83 -9.45
C SER A 183 -24.75 38.14 -10.25
N ASN A 184 -24.09 38.14 -11.42
CA ASN A 184 -23.84 39.35 -12.22
C ASN A 184 -24.79 39.51 -13.42
N LEU A 185 -25.86 38.72 -13.51
CA LEU A 185 -26.84 38.79 -14.61
C LEU A 185 -28.20 39.34 -14.16
N LYS A 186 -28.33 40.65 -14.34
CA LYS A 186 -29.56 41.49 -14.31
C LYS A 186 -30.23 41.76 -12.95
N SER A 187 -30.18 43.03 -12.57
CA SER A 187 -31.39 43.88 -12.68
C SER A 187 -31.01 45.23 -13.28
N SER A 188 -31.84 45.78 -14.16
CA SER A 188 -31.62 47.06 -14.84
C SER A 188 -32.94 47.82 -14.96
N SER A 189 -32.85 49.16 -14.84
CA SER A 189 -33.90 50.17 -15.06
C SER A 189 -34.91 50.38 -13.92
N PRO A 190 -35.53 51.58 -13.82
CA PRO A 190 -34.96 52.93 -14.04
C PRO A 190 -35.28 53.91 -12.88
N ASP A 191 -34.96 55.19 -13.07
CA ASP A 191 -34.96 56.26 -12.06
C ASP A 191 -36.27 56.49 -11.28
N ALA A 192 -36.12 56.88 -10.01
CA ALA A 192 -37.06 57.70 -9.26
C ALA A 192 -36.32 58.55 -8.20
N ASP A 193 -36.68 59.82 -8.07
CA ASP A 193 -35.93 60.85 -7.34
C ASP A 193 -36.01 60.80 -5.80
N ASN A 194 -35.10 61.60 -5.20
CA ASN A 194 -35.27 62.44 -4.00
C ASN A 194 -34.76 62.01 -2.60
N LEU A 195 -33.80 62.84 -2.16
CA LEU A 195 -33.62 63.44 -0.83
C LEU A 195 -33.26 62.61 0.44
N HIS A 196 -32.03 62.90 0.90
CA HIS A 196 -31.67 63.38 2.25
C HIS A 196 -31.22 62.44 3.39
N SER A 197 -30.07 62.87 3.95
CA SER A 197 -29.61 62.87 5.35
C SER A 197 -29.18 61.58 6.06
N TYR A 198 -27.86 61.53 6.32
CA TYR A 198 -27.20 61.27 7.61
C TYR A 198 -27.90 60.37 8.64
N LEU A 199 -27.29 59.22 8.93
CA LEU A 199 -26.41 59.05 10.10
C LEU A 199 -25.39 57.92 9.87
#